data_AF-A0A533SBR8-F1
#
_entry.id   AF-A0A533SBR8-F1
#
_cell.length_a   1.000
_cell.length_b   1.000
_cell.length_c   1.000
_cell.angle_alpha   90.00
_cell.angle_beta   90.00
_cell.angle_gamma   90.00
#
_symmetry.space_group_name_H-M   'P 1'
#
loop_
_entity.id
_entity.type
_entity.pdbx_description
1 polymer ?
#
loop_
_entity_poly.entity_id
_entity_poly.type
_entity_poly.pdbx_seq_one_letter_code
_entity_poly.pdbx_strand_id
1 'polypeptide(L)'
;YLAAHSEGLIATSGCMAAEIPRLIIDRGEAAAAEKLDWYYSVFGPDRFFLELQQHNIKELATINQALLRIGKRYNSRFIATNDAHYINPEDAQMQDILLAIQTGSLLSDPNRFRMSDGSYYLRTPEEMSALFSEVPESLSNTLLIAERCNVDLSPKGYHLPLVDVPEGFTTETYLRKLCEEGLQMRYGSHANDPKVRERLEYELSVIHKMGFDAYFLIVWDLCRHSRESGIWYNVRGSGAGSIIAYTLEITALEPLQHGLIFERFLNPGRISMPDIDLDFQDDKRAEVMAYCARKYGEDKVAQIITFGTMGAKGAIRDVGRVMDIPLSEVDRVTKLITTAPNKAITIQEALETLPEFKAAYDSAEYLKDLIDNASRMEGAIRNAGT
;
A
#
# COMPACT_ATOMS: atom_id res chain seq x y z
N TYR A 1 8.22 -5.66 -22.56
CA TYR A 1 7.30 -4.90 -21.69
C TYR A 1 7.56 -3.40 -21.76
N LEU A 2 8.73 -2.91 -21.31
CA LEU A 2 9.05 -1.46 -21.29
C LEU A 2 8.82 -0.74 -22.63
N ALA A 3 9.29 -1.31 -23.75
CA ALA A 3 9.08 -0.70 -25.07
C ALA A 3 7.60 -0.54 -25.47
N ALA A 4 6.71 -1.39 -24.94
CA ALA A 4 5.27 -1.30 -25.19
C ALA A 4 4.55 -0.34 -24.23
N HIS A 5 5.21 0.11 -23.16
CA HIS A 5 4.64 0.96 -22.10
C HIS A 5 5.55 2.14 -21.76
N SER A 6 6.31 2.66 -22.73
CA SER A 6 7.30 3.72 -22.51
C SER A 6 6.70 5.13 -22.53
N GLU A 7 5.46 5.28 -23.01
CA GLU A 7 4.76 6.55 -23.03
C GLU A 7 4.54 7.09 -21.61
N GLY A 8 4.82 8.39 -21.41
CA GLY A 8 4.72 9.04 -20.10
C GLY A 8 5.83 8.71 -19.10
N LEU A 9 6.79 7.83 -19.44
CA LEU A 9 7.88 7.45 -18.54
C LEU A 9 9.17 8.22 -18.83
N ILE A 10 9.78 8.76 -17.78
CA ILE A 10 11.18 9.22 -17.78
C ILE A 10 12.02 8.12 -17.13
N ALA A 11 13.10 7.72 -17.79
CA ALA A 11 13.98 6.65 -17.36
C ALA A 11 15.43 7.14 -17.20
N THR A 12 16.18 6.43 -16.37
CA THR A 12 17.57 6.75 -16.04
C THR A 12 18.45 5.53 -16.25
N SER A 13 19.78 5.70 -16.35
CA SER A 13 20.71 4.57 -16.45
C SER A 13 20.79 3.72 -15.18
N GLY A 14 20.28 4.23 -14.05
CA GLY A 14 20.20 3.55 -12.76
C GLY A 14 21.51 3.57 -11.97
N CYS A 15 21.46 2.97 -10.77
CA CYS A 15 22.59 2.83 -9.87
C CYS A 15 23.65 1.84 -10.37
N MET A 16 24.74 1.66 -9.61
CA MET A 16 25.82 0.72 -9.97
C MET A 16 25.35 -0.72 -10.27
N ALA A 17 24.23 -1.17 -9.70
CA ALA A 17 23.66 -2.49 -9.96
C ALA A 17 22.84 -2.58 -11.26
N ALA A 18 22.57 -1.46 -11.93
CA ALA A 18 21.80 -1.40 -13.15
C ALA A 18 22.58 -1.90 -14.38
N GLU A 19 21.85 -2.16 -15.47
CA GLU A 19 22.39 -2.80 -16.67
C GLU A 19 23.56 -2.00 -17.29
N ILE A 20 23.40 -0.69 -17.45
CA ILE A 20 24.45 0.15 -18.08
C ILE A 20 25.72 0.24 -17.22
N PRO A 21 25.66 0.61 -15.93
CA PRO A 21 26.85 0.61 -15.06
C PRO A 21 27.54 -0.75 -14.96
N ARG A 22 26.80 -1.85 -14.85
CA ARG A 22 27.39 -3.21 -14.84
C ARG A 22 28.10 -3.54 -16.14
N LEU A 23 27.52 -3.21 -17.29
CA LEU A 23 28.17 -3.43 -18.59
C LEU A 23 29.48 -2.66 -18.73
N ILE A 24 29.55 -1.42 -18.20
CA ILE A 24 30.79 -0.63 -18.19
C ILE A 24 31.89 -1.37 -17.42
N ILE A 25 31.58 -1.90 -16.23
CA ILE A 25 32.54 -2.60 -15.39
C ILE A 25 32.94 -3.95 -16.00
N ASP A 26 31.97 -4.73 -16.45
CA ASP A 26 32.19 -6.13 -16.84
C ASP A 26 32.73 -6.27 -18.27
N ARG A 27 32.34 -5.37 -19.18
CA ARG A 27 32.56 -5.51 -20.64
C ARG A 27 33.04 -4.24 -21.32
N GLY A 28 33.16 -3.13 -20.60
CA GLY A 28 33.65 -1.85 -21.11
C GLY A 28 32.59 -1.02 -21.85
N GLU A 29 33.02 0.17 -22.26
CA GLU A 29 32.15 1.23 -22.79
C GLU A 29 31.40 0.85 -24.07
N ALA A 30 32.00 0.01 -24.93
CA ALA A 30 31.38 -0.40 -26.19
C ALA A 30 30.09 -1.22 -25.97
N ALA A 31 30.12 -2.14 -25.02
CA ALA A 31 28.94 -2.95 -24.68
C ALA A 31 27.84 -2.10 -24.04
N ALA A 32 28.22 -1.14 -23.20
CA ALA A 32 27.28 -0.18 -22.62
C ALA A 32 26.64 0.72 -23.70
N ALA A 33 27.42 1.16 -24.69
CA ALA A 33 26.91 1.98 -25.80
C ALA A 33 25.87 1.25 -26.66
N GLU A 34 26.07 -0.04 -26.96
CA GLU A 34 25.07 -0.84 -27.68
C GLU A 34 23.74 -0.88 -26.92
N LYS A 35 23.80 -1.01 -25.59
CA LYS A 35 22.59 -1.02 -24.78
C LYS A 35 21.95 0.36 -24.66
N LEU A 36 22.75 1.42 -24.60
CA LEU A 36 22.26 2.79 -24.65
C LEU A 36 21.54 3.09 -25.97
N ASP A 37 22.00 2.55 -27.11
CA ASP A 37 21.29 2.68 -28.39
C ASP A 37 19.84 2.18 -28.27
N TRP A 38 19.62 1.06 -27.57
CA TRP A 38 18.26 0.57 -27.30
C TRP A 38 17.46 1.52 -26.40
N TYR A 39 18.01 1.98 -25.27
CA TYR A 39 17.30 2.88 -24.36
C TYR A 39 16.92 4.21 -25.04
N TYR A 40 17.83 4.80 -25.82
CA TYR A 40 17.55 5.99 -26.61
C TYR A 40 16.51 5.74 -27.70
N SER A 41 16.49 4.56 -28.33
CA SER A 41 15.45 4.22 -29.31
C SER A 41 14.05 4.09 -28.69
N VAL A 42 13.96 3.67 -27.42
CA VAL A 42 12.69 3.45 -26.73
C VAL A 42 12.14 4.72 -26.08
N PHE A 43 12.99 5.45 -25.35
CA PHE A 43 12.58 6.58 -24.54
C PHE A 43 12.80 7.92 -25.27
N GLY A 44 13.78 8.00 -26.15
CA GLY A 44 14.23 9.22 -26.80
C GLY A 44 15.16 10.07 -25.91
N PRO A 45 15.87 11.05 -26.50
CA PRO A 45 16.82 11.89 -25.78
C PRO A 45 16.19 12.81 -24.71
N ASP A 46 14.89 13.07 -24.82
CA ASP A 46 14.16 13.93 -23.89
C ASP A 46 13.69 13.20 -22.62
N ARG A 47 13.63 11.87 -22.62
CA ARG A 47 13.10 11.05 -21.51
C ARG A 47 14.08 10.03 -20.98
N PHE A 48 15.29 9.95 -21.54
CA PHE A 48 16.36 9.09 -21.02
C PHE A 48 17.56 9.91 -20.53
N PHE A 49 17.91 9.75 -19.27
CA PHE A 49 18.98 10.48 -18.61
C PHE A 49 20.09 9.53 -18.15
N LEU A 50 21.34 9.96 -18.24
CA LEU A 50 22.45 9.23 -17.64
C LEU A 50 22.59 9.66 -16.18
N GLU A 51 22.49 8.69 -15.28
CA GLU A 51 22.47 8.90 -13.83
C GLU A 51 23.87 8.80 -13.25
N LEU A 52 24.28 9.84 -12.53
CA LEU A 52 25.56 9.95 -11.85
C LEU A 52 25.32 9.84 -10.34
N GLN A 53 26.07 8.97 -9.67
CA GLN A 53 25.99 8.73 -8.23
C GLN A 53 27.40 8.73 -7.64
N GLN A 54 27.54 9.17 -6.39
CA GLN A 54 28.85 9.30 -5.74
C GLN A 54 28.78 8.85 -4.28
N HIS A 55 29.43 7.70 -4.02
CA HIS A 55 29.64 7.10 -2.70
C HIS A 55 31.12 6.71 -2.57
N ASN A 56 31.55 6.20 -1.42
CA ASN A 56 32.90 5.68 -1.21
C ASN A 56 33.09 4.29 -1.85
N ILE A 57 32.79 4.21 -3.16
CA ILE A 57 32.92 3.03 -4.01
C ILE A 57 33.83 3.40 -5.18
N LYS A 58 34.94 2.68 -5.35
CA LYS A 58 35.97 3.02 -6.35
C LYS A 58 35.43 2.92 -7.78
N GLU A 59 34.55 1.95 -8.01
CA GLU A 59 33.96 1.64 -9.30
C GLU A 59 33.04 2.78 -9.79
N LEU A 60 32.36 3.50 -8.88
CA LEU A 60 31.48 4.61 -9.25
C LEU A 60 32.21 5.73 -9.99
N ALA A 61 33.45 6.07 -9.58
CA ALA A 61 34.25 7.05 -10.29
C ALA A 61 34.55 6.61 -11.74
N THR A 62 34.81 5.31 -11.93
CA THR A 62 35.03 4.74 -13.27
C THR A 62 33.76 4.77 -14.11
N ILE A 63 32.62 4.40 -13.51
CA ILE A 63 31.30 4.42 -14.16
C ILE A 63 30.94 5.85 -14.57
N ASN A 64 31.02 6.82 -13.66
CA ASN A 64 30.68 8.22 -13.93
C ASN A 64 31.51 8.78 -15.09
N GLN A 65 32.83 8.54 -15.09
CA GLN A 65 33.69 8.96 -16.18
C GLN A 65 33.34 8.30 -17.52
N ALA A 66 33.02 7.02 -17.51
CA ALA A 66 32.58 6.31 -18.72
C ALA A 66 31.24 6.84 -19.23
N LEU A 67 30.25 7.07 -18.35
CA LEU A 67 28.97 7.69 -18.71
C LEU A 67 29.16 9.08 -19.34
N LEU A 68 30.04 9.91 -18.77
CA LEU A 68 30.37 11.23 -19.32
C LEU A 68 31.05 11.15 -20.69
N ARG A 69 31.86 10.11 -20.97
CA ARG A 69 32.47 9.88 -22.29
C ARG A 69 31.44 9.39 -23.31
N ILE A 70 30.71 8.33 -22.99
CA ILE A 70 29.75 7.70 -23.89
C ILE A 70 28.58 8.65 -24.17
N GLY A 71 28.13 9.40 -23.17
CA GLY A 71 27.01 10.34 -23.28
C GLY A 71 27.20 11.43 -24.32
N LYS A 72 28.45 11.78 -24.66
CA LYS A 72 28.76 12.73 -25.74
C LYS A 72 28.23 12.26 -27.10
N ARG A 73 28.19 10.95 -27.36
CA ARG A 73 27.66 10.38 -28.60
C ARG A 73 26.17 10.67 -28.79
N TYR A 74 25.43 10.81 -27.69
CA TYR A 74 23.98 10.94 -27.69
C TYR A 74 23.50 12.36 -27.36
N ASN A 75 24.43 13.29 -27.10
CA ASN A 75 24.12 14.57 -26.47
C ASN A 75 23.28 14.38 -25.20
N SER A 76 23.67 13.39 -24.38
CA SER A 76 22.94 12.95 -23.20
C SER A 76 22.77 14.07 -22.20
N ARG A 77 21.60 14.12 -21.56
CA ARG A 77 21.42 14.85 -20.31
C ARG A 77 21.80 13.96 -19.14
N PHE A 78 22.51 14.53 -18.18
CA PHE A 78 22.91 13.85 -16.96
C PHE A 78 21.98 14.24 -15.82
N ILE A 79 21.82 13.35 -14.84
CA ILE A 79 21.19 13.68 -13.56
C ILE A 79 22.07 13.19 -12.41
N ALA A 80 22.10 13.93 -11.32
CA ALA A 80 22.76 13.51 -10.10
C ALA A 80 21.71 13.00 -9.10
N THR A 81 21.95 11.81 -8.56
CA THR A 81 21.13 11.20 -7.50
C THR A 81 22.04 10.65 -6.40
N ASN A 82 21.47 10.40 -5.22
CA ASN A 82 22.22 9.84 -4.08
C ASN A 82 21.75 8.43 -3.69
N ASP A 83 20.82 7.84 -4.43
CA ASP A 83 20.24 6.52 -4.12
C ASP A 83 19.87 6.37 -2.62
N ALA A 84 19.14 7.36 -2.09
CA ALA A 84 18.92 7.47 -0.66
C ALA A 84 18.01 6.34 -0.13
N HIS A 85 18.42 5.73 0.98
CA HIS A 85 17.70 4.65 1.67
C HIS A 85 17.20 5.05 3.06
N TYR A 86 17.72 6.16 3.61
CA TYR A 86 17.33 6.70 4.91
C TYR A 86 17.41 8.24 4.90
N ILE A 87 16.91 8.88 5.95
CA ILE A 87 16.75 10.34 5.97
C ILE A 87 18.03 11.02 6.44
N ASN A 88 18.55 10.63 7.61
CA ASN A 88 19.68 11.31 8.25
C ASN A 88 20.93 10.41 8.31
N PRO A 89 22.15 10.97 8.34
CA PRO A 89 23.38 10.18 8.44
C PRO A 89 23.40 9.16 9.59
N GLU A 90 22.84 9.52 10.75
CA GLU A 90 22.73 8.68 11.94
C GLU A 90 21.76 7.48 11.80
N ASP A 91 20.99 7.44 10.72
CA ASP A 91 20.08 6.32 10.42
C ASP A 91 20.80 5.15 9.70
N ALA A 92 22.08 5.33 9.32
CA ALA A 92 22.86 4.30 8.62
C ALA A 92 22.95 2.98 9.41
N GLN A 93 23.08 3.05 10.74
CA GLN A 93 23.08 1.87 11.60
C GLN A 93 21.75 1.12 11.53
N MET A 94 20.63 1.85 11.50
CA MET A 94 19.30 1.21 11.40
C MET A 94 19.11 0.54 10.04
N GLN A 95 19.60 1.15 8.97
CA GLN A 95 19.56 0.54 7.65
C GLN A 95 20.33 -0.78 7.62
N ASP A 96 21.51 -0.85 8.25
CA ASP A 96 22.30 -2.09 8.37
C ASP A 96 21.55 -3.17 9.17
N ILE A 97 20.91 -2.79 10.29
CA ILE A 97 20.04 -3.70 11.08
C ILE A 97 18.86 -4.19 10.25
N LEU A 98 18.20 -3.31 9.51
CA LEU A 98 17.06 -3.67 8.65
C LEU A 98 17.48 -4.64 7.55
N LEU A 99 18.62 -4.41 6.89
CA LEU A 99 19.17 -5.33 5.88
C LEU A 99 19.52 -6.69 6.49
N ALA A 100 20.14 -6.71 7.68
CA ALA A 100 20.42 -7.95 8.40
C ALA A 100 19.14 -8.73 8.74
N ILE A 101 18.07 -8.03 9.15
CA ILE A 101 16.77 -8.64 9.42
C ILE A 101 16.15 -9.25 8.16
N GLN A 102 16.19 -8.52 7.04
CA GLN A 102 15.64 -8.97 5.76
C GLN A 102 16.40 -10.15 5.17
N THR A 103 17.72 -10.17 5.32
CA THR A 103 18.61 -11.21 4.77
C THR A 103 18.84 -12.38 5.73
N GLY A 104 18.35 -12.29 6.96
CA GLY A 104 18.52 -13.33 7.98
C GLY A 104 19.96 -13.48 8.47
N SER A 105 20.78 -12.44 8.36
CA SER A 105 22.20 -12.46 8.74
C SER A 105 22.41 -11.83 10.13
N LEU A 106 23.52 -12.19 10.79
CA LEU A 106 23.94 -11.54 12.04
C LEU A 106 24.72 -10.26 11.73
N LEU A 107 24.62 -9.25 12.60
CA LEU A 107 25.43 -8.03 12.50
C LEU A 107 26.92 -8.29 12.69
N SER A 108 27.27 -9.38 13.37
CA SER A 108 28.64 -9.85 13.54
C SER A 108 29.22 -10.52 12.30
N ASP A 109 28.39 -10.93 11.33
CA ASP A 109 28.86 -11.55 10.09
C ASP A 109 29.54 -10.52 9.19
N PRO A 110 30.85 -10.67 8.89
CA PRO A 110 31.59 -9.74 8.04
C PRO A 110 31.16 -9.81 6.57
N ASN A 111 30.52 -10.91 6.14
CA ASN A 111 30.07 -11.16 4.77
C ASN A 111 28.58 -10.83 4.57
N ARG A 112 27.90 -10.31 5.60
CA ARG A 112 26.49 -9.91 5.48
C ARG A 112 26.30 -8.87 4.38
N PHE A 113 25.11 -8.86 3.82
CA PHE A 113 24.71 -7.79 2.91
C PHE A 113 24.53 -6.48 3.68
N ARG A 114 25.32 -5.47 3.33
CA ARG A 114 25.31 -4.13 3.92
C ARG A 114 25.64 -3.08 2.87
N MET A 115 25.27 -1.84 3.14
CA MET A 115 25.69 -0.70 2.33
C MET A 115 27.22 -0.53 2.38
N SER A 116 27.81 0.06 1.34
CA SER A 116 29.27 0.26 1.27
C SER A 116 29.78 1.26 2.31
N ASP A 117 28.96 2.25 2.67
CA ASP A 117 29.23 3.27 3.67
C ASP A 117 27.92 3.89 4.20
N GLY A 118 28.03 4.95 5.01
CA GLY A 118 26.91 5.67 5.61
C GLY A 118 26.32 6.82 4.77
N SER A 119 26.64 6.93 3.48
CA SER A 119 26.31 8.10 2.66
C SER A 119 24.98 8.03 1.87
N TYR A 120 24.15 7.02 2.14
CA TYR A 120 22.84 6.80 1.49
C TYR A 120 21.68 7.54 2.19
N TYR A 121 21.97 8.71 2.79
CA TYR A 121 20.96 9.57 3.41
C TYR A 121 20.39 10.60 2.42
N LEU A 122 19.38 11.36 2.83
CA LEU A 122 18.89 12.49 2.04
C LEU A 122 19.84 13.69 2.20
N ARG A 123 20.84 13.77 1.32
CA ARG A 123 21.84 14.84 1.31
C ARG A 123 21.24 16.23 1.08
N THR A 124 21.90 17.25 1.61
CA THR A 124 21.53 18.64 1.35
C THR A 124 21.92 19.08 -0.07
N PRO A 125 21.30 20.14 -0.62
CA PRO A 125 21.70 20.70 -1.90
C PRO A 125 23.19 21.10 -1.96
N GLU A 126 23.76 21.60 -0.87
CA GLU A 126 25.17 22.01 -0.78
C GLU A 126 26.10 20.81 -0.87
N GLU A 127 25.78 19.70 -0.19
CA GLU A 127 26.54 18.46 -0.27
C GLU A 127 26.51 17.89 -1.70
N MET A 128 25.33 17.86 -2.33
CA MET A 128 25.18 17.40 -3.72
C MET A 128 25.93 18.31 -4.71
N SER A 129 25.87 19.63 -4.51
CA SER A 129 26.61 20.62 -5.31
C SER A 129 28.11 20.43 -5.21
N ALA A 130 28.63 20.17 -4.02
CA ALA A 130 30.05 19.88 -3.82
C ALA A 130 30.47 18.61 -4.56
N LEU A 131 29.67 17.54 -4.48
CA LEU A 131 29.94 16.26 -5.13
C LEU A 131 29.95 16.34 -6.65
N PHE A 132 29.02 17.10 -7.24
CA PHE A 132 28.79 17.15 -8.69
C PHE A 132 29.21 18.49 -9.31
N SER A 133 30.17 19.17 -8.69
CA SER A 133 30.67 20.48 -9.13
C SER A 133 31.27 20.47 -10.55
N GLU A 134 31.76 19.32 -11.03
CA GLU A 134 32.26 19.14 -12.40
C GLU A 134 31.14 19.06 -13.45
N VAL A 135 29.92 18.71 -13.04
CA VAL A 135 28.74 18.52 -13.92
C VAL A 135 27.52 19.18 -13.28
N PRO A 136 27.52 20.52 -13.09
CA PRO A 136 26.45 21.21 -12.35
C PRO A 136 25.07 21.08 -13.01
N GLU A 137 25.03 20.88 -14.33
CA GLU A 137 23.82 20.61 -15.10
C GLU A 137 23.09 19.32 -14.67
N SER A 138 23.82 18.37 -14.07
CA SER A 138 23.22 17.15 -13.53
C SER A 138 22.26 17.43 -12.37
N LEU A 139 22.48 18.51 -11.63
CA LEU A 139 21.61 18.95 -10.55
C LEU A 139 20.42 19.74 -11.08
N SER A 140 20.63 20.68 -12.01
CA SER A 140 19.50 21.43 -12.58
C SER A 140 18.54 20.55 -13.38
N ASN A 141 19.04 19.47 -14.01
CA ASN A 141 18.20 18.49 -14.69
C ASN A 141 17.29 17.71 -13.72
N THR A 142 17.62 17.60 -12.42
CA THR A 142 16.70 17.02 -11.43
C THR A 142 15.42 17.86 -11.29
N LEU A 143 15.55 19.19 -11.27
CA LEU A 143 14.42 20.12 -11.24
C LEU A 143 13.63 20.05 -12.56
N LEU A 144 14.34 19.99 -13.69
CA LEU A 144 13.71 19.81 -15.00
C LEU A 144 12.81 18.56 -15.04
N ILE A 145 13.26 17.44 -14.48
CA ILE A 145 12.44 16.22 -14.39
C ILE A 145 11.28 16.45 -13.42
N ALA A 146 11.54 16.97 -12.23
CA ALA A 146 10.51 17.20 -11.21
C ALA A 146 9.35 18.07 -11.73
N GLU A 147 9.65 19.15 -12.45
CA GLU A 147 8.65 20.06 -13.04
C GLU A 147 7.81 19.42 -14.15
N ARG A 148 8.35 18.37 -14.81
CA ARG A 148 7.64 17.62 -15.86
C ARG A 148 6.75 16.52 -15.29
N CYS A 149 7.04 16.03 -14.09
CA CYS A 149 6.31 14.94 -13.44
C CYS A 149 5.04 15.46 -12.74
N ASN A 150 3.96 15.60 -13.51
CA ASN A 150 2.66 16.04 -13.00
C ASN A 150 1.65 14.88 -13.02
N VAL A 151 1.58 14.14 -11.91
CA VAL A 151 0.66 13.00 -11.76
C VAL A 151 -0.45 13.36 -10.77
N ASP A 152 -1.70 13.36 -11.25
CA ASP A 152 -2.89 13.60 -10.44
C ASP A 152 -3.53 12.28 -10.00
N LEU A 153 -3.29 11.90 -8.74
CA LEU A 153 -3.88 10.73 -8.08
C LEU A 153 -5.12 11.10 -7.24
N SER A 154 -5.68 12.29 -7.41
CA SER A 154 -6.89 12.67 -6.68
C SER A 154 -8.08 11.78 -7.08
N PRO A 155 -8.94 11.37 -6.13
CA PRO A 155 -10.10 10.54 -6.45
C PRO A 155 -11.06 11.26 -7.39
N LYS A 156 -11.29 10.70 -8.59
CA LYS A 156 -12.23 11.25 -9.57
C LYS A 156 -13.59 10.55 -9.47
N GLY A 157 -14.29 10.85 -8.37
CA GLY A 157 -15.56 10.21 -8.08
C GLY A 157 -15.43 8.71 -7.80
N TYR A 158 -16.54 7.98 -7.89
CA TYR A 158 -16.58 6.54 -7.65
C TYR A 158 -16.61 5.79 -8.98
N HIS A 159 -15.76 4.77 -9.09
CA HIS A 159 -15.73 3.86 -10.23
C HIS A 159 -16.46 2.57 -9.88
N LEU A 160 -17.79 2.58 -10.03
CA LEU A 160 -18.59 1.38 -9.80
C LEU A 160 -18.53 0.45 -11.02
N PRO A 161 -18.45 -0.89 -10.82
CA PRO A 161 -18.63 -1.86 -11.89
C PRO A 161 -19.95 -1.64 -12.65
N LEU A 162 -19.95 -1.94 -13.94
CA LEU A 162 -21.19 -1.96 -14.71
C LEU A 162 -22.04 -3.15 -14.26
N VAL A 163 -23.32 -2.88 -14.00
CA VAL A 163 -24.29 -3.90 -13.62
C VAL A 163 -25.24 -4.13 -14.79
N ASP A 164 -25.26 -5.35 -15.30
CA ASP A 164 -26.24 -5.76 -16.29
C ASP A 164 -27.62 -5.86 -15.64
N VAL A 165 -28.58 -5.10 -16.17
CA VAL A 165 -30.00 -5.17 -15.78
C VAL A 165 -30.82 -5.74 -16.94
N PRO A 166 -31.97 -6.40 -16.67
CA PRO A 166 -32.81 -6.93 -17.73
C PRO A 166 -33.29 -5.86 -18.71
N GLU A 167 -33.61 -6.28 -19.94
CA GLU A 167 -34.10 -5.38 -20.98
C GLU A 167 -35.34 -4.59 -20.51
N GLY A 168 -35.37 -3.29 -20.80
CA GLY A 168 -36.43 -2.38 -20.36
C GLY A 168 -36.23 -1.79 -18.97
N PHE A 169 -35.17 -2.16 -18.25
CA PHE A 169 -34.82 -1.58 -16.94
C PHE A 169 -33.57 -0.69 -16.99
N THR A 170 -33.53 0.25 -16.06
CA THR A 170 -32.35 0.98 -15.58
C THR A 170 -31.93 0.42 -14.22
N THR A 171 -30.73 0.76 -13.73
CA THR A 171 -30.31 0.36 -12.36
C THR A 171 -31.29 0.83 -11.30
N GLU A 172 -31.79 2.06 -11.41
CA GLU A 172 -32.80 2.63 -10.51
C GLU A 172 -34.12 1.85 -10.55
N THR A 173 -34.69 1.63 -11.75
CA THR A 173 -36.00 0.97 -11.89
C THR A 173 -35.92 -0.52 -11.56
N TYR A 174 -34.78 -1.16 -11.83
CA TYR A 174 -34.56 -2.56 -11.45
C TYR A 174 -34.39 -2.71 -9.94
N LEU A 175 -33.61 -1.82 -9.30
CA LEU A 175 -33.47 -1.79 -7.85
C LEU A 175 -34.84 -1.62 -7.18
N ARG A 176 -35.66 -0.67 -7.66
CA ARG A 176 -37.03 -0.49 -7.17
C ARG A 176 -37.85 -1.77 -7.31
N LYS A 177 -37.86 -2.41 -8.48
CA LYS A 177 -38.60 -3.67 -8.70
C LYS A 177 -38.20 -4.74 -7.67
N LEU A 178 -36.90 -4.93 -7.43
CA LEU A 178 -36.41 -5.91 -6.47
C LEU A 178 -36.82 -5.55 -5.03
N CYS A 179 -36.76 -4.27 -4.65
CA CYS A 179 -37.21 -3.83 -3.35
C CYS A 179 -38.71 -4.07 -3.14
N GLU A 180 -39.55 -3.83 -4.16
CA GLU A 180 -40.99 -4.07 -4.11
C GLU A 180 -41.32 -5.56 -3.93
N GLU A 181 -40.63 -6.44 -4.68
CA GLU A 181 -40.74 -7.90 -4.53
C GLU A 181 -40.29 -8.35 -3.13
N GLY A 182 -39.17 -7.82 -2.66
CA GLY A 182 -38.63 -8.08 -1.32
C GLY A 182 -39.54 -7.60 -0.20
N LEU A 183 -40.19 -6.44 -0.37
CA LEU A 183 -41.14 -5.89 0.59
C LEU A 183 -42.35 -6.81 0.76
N GLN A 184 -42.91 -7.28 -0.35
CA GLN A 184 -44.05 -8.20 -0.36
C GLN A 184 -43.69 -9.53 0.31
N MET A 185 -42.48 -10.05 0.05
CA MET A 185 -41.97 -11.27 0.66
C MET A 185 -41.75 -11.14 2.18
N ARG A 186 -41.17 -10.01 2.63
CA ARG A 186 -40.80 -9.80 4.04
C ARG A 186 -41.97 -9.38 4.92
N TYR A 187 -42.88 -8.53 4.43
CA TYR A 187 -43.98 -7.94 5.21
C TYR A 187 -45.36 -8.49 4.88
N GLY A 188 -45.54 -9.20 3.75
CA GLY A 188 -46.81 -9.80 3.36
C GLY A 188 -47.94 -8.77 3.28
N SER A 189 -48.99 -8.93 4.09
CA SER A 189 -50.12 -7.98 4.14
C SER A 189 -49.73 -6.59 4.63
N HIS A 190 -48.66 -6.46 5.41
CA HIS A 190 -48.18 -5.20 5.99
C HIS A 190 -47.26 -4.42 5.03
N ALA A 191 -46.99 -4.94 3.83
CA ALA A 191 -46.14 -4.26 2.84
C ALA A 191 -46.67 -2.87 2.43
N ASN A 192 -47.98 -2.67 2.55
CA ASN A 192 -48.66 -1.41 2.24
C ASN A 192 -48.83 -0.48 3.46
N ASP A 193 -48.29 -0.84 4.63
CA ASP A 193 -48.37 0.02 5.81
C ASP A 193 -47.66 1.37 5.53
N PRO A 194 -48.29 2.52 5.88
CA PRO A 194 -47.74 3.84 5.54
C PRO A 194 -46.29 4.03 6.00
N LYS A 195 -45.97 3.58 7.22
CA LYS A 195 -44.61 3.69 7.80
C LYS A 195 -43.56 2.92 6.99
N VAL A 196 -43.93 1.76 6.44
CA VAL A 196 -43.04 0.90 5.66
C VAL A 196 -42.81 1.51 4.27
N ARG A 197 -43.90 1.94 3.61
CA ARG A 197 -43.86 2.61 2.30
C ARG A 197 -43.07 3.92 2.35
N GLU A 198 -43.34 4.76 3.34
CA GLU A 198 -42.63 6.04 3.51
C GLU A 198 -41.13 5.83 3.69
N ARG A 199 -40.72 4.84 4.50
CA ARG A 199 -39.30 4.53 4.68
C ARG A 199 -38.66 4.04 3.38
N LEU A 200 -39.31 3.14 2.65
CA LEU A 200 -38.79 2.62 1.39
C LEU A 200 -38.61 3.74 0.35
N GLU A 201 -39.63 4.58 0.15
CA GLU A 201 -39.55 5.69 -0.81
C GLU A 201 -38.49 6.72 -0.42
N TYR A 202 -38.36 7.01 0.87
CA TYR A 202 -37.31 7.89 1.38
C TYR A 202 -35.92 7.34 1.05
N GLU A 203 -35.63 6.10 1.44
CA GLU A 203 -34.32 5.49 1.20
C GLU A 203 -33.99 5.39 -0.30
N LEU A 204 -34.96 4.97 -1.14
CA LEU A 204 -34.78 4.90 -2.60
C LEU A 204 -34.46 6.27 -3.18
N SER A 205 -35.16 7.31 -2.72
CA SER A 205 -34.91 8.68 -3.19
C SER A 205 -33.51 9.18 -2.83
N VAL A 206 -32.98 8.79 -1.67
CA VAL A 206 -31.64 9.19 -1.22
C VAL A 206 -30.58 8.44 -2.02
N ILE A 207 -30.71 7.11 -2.15
CA ILE A 207 -29.76 6.28 -2.91
C ILE A 207 -29.66 6.74 -4.37
N HIS A 208 -30.81 7.01 -4.99
CA HIS A 208 -30.85 7.46 -6.38
C HIS A 208 -30.18 8.83 -6.55
N LYS A 209 -30.51 9.81 -5.69
CA LYS A 209 -29.89 11.15 -5.73
C LYS A 209 -28.38 11.11 -5.54
N MET A 210 -27.87 10.14 -4.78
CA MET A 210 -26.45 9.96 -4.52
C MET A 210 -25.74 9.09 -5.56
N GLY A 211 -26.48 8.47 -6.49
CA GLY A 211 -25.91 7.65 -7.58
C GLY A 211 -25.45 6.25 -7.15
N PHE A 212 -26.05 5.68 -6.10
CA PHE A 212 -25.64 4.38 -5.54
C PHE A 212 -26.57 3.21 -5.91
N ASP A 213 -27.45 3.37 -6.91
CA ASP A 213 -28.35 2.30 -7.37
C ASP A 213 -27.56 1.04 -7.79
N ALA A 214 -26.51 1.23 -8.59
CA ALA A 214 -25.65 0.14 -9.06
C ALA A 214 -24.92 -0.55 -7.91
N TYR A 215 -24.47 0.20 -6.90
CA TYR A 215 -23.79 -0.37 -5.73
C TYR A 215 -24.69 -1.36 -4.99
N PHE A 216 -25.94 -0.99 -4.73
CA PHE A 216 -26.91 -1.89 -4.09
C PHE A 216 -27.20 -3.13 -4.92
N LEU A 217 -27.27 -3.01 -6.24
CA LEU A 217 -27.45 -4.15 -7.13
C LEU A 217 -26.24 -5.10 -7.11
N ILE A 218 -25.01 -4.58 -7.04
CA ILE A 218 -23.79 -5.40 -6.92
C ILE A 218 -23.83 -6.21 -5.62
N VAL A 219 -24.08 -5.54 -4.50
CA VAL A 219 -24.14 -6.19 -3.18
C VAL A 219 -25.28 -7.21 -3.13
N TRP A 220 -26.46 -6.87 -3.67
CA TRP A 220 -27.58 -7.80 -3.81
C TRP A 220 -27.21 -9.04 -4.62
N ASP A 221 -26.52 -8.89 -5.75
CA ASP A 221 -26.13 -10.00 -6.62
C ASP A 221 -25.16 -10.96 -5.91
N LEU A 222 -24.19 -10.43 -5.15
CA LEU A 222 -23.28 -11.23 -4.32
C LEU A 222 -24.05 -12.01 -3.23
N CYS A 223 -24.98 -11.35 -2.54
CA CYS A 223 -25.83 -11.99 -1.53
C CYS A 223 -26.75 -13.05 -2.15
N ARG A 224 -27.41 -12.75 -3.28
CA ARG A 224 -28.25 -13.71 -4.02
C ARG A 224 -27.48 -14.96 -4.40
N HIS A 225 -26.33 -14.79 -5.05
CA HIS A 225 -25.48 -15.91 -5.46
C HIS A 225 -25.03 -16.75 -4.25
N SER A 226 -24.68 -16.09 -3.14
CA SER A 226 -24.28 -16.77 -1.91
C SER A 226 -25.41 -17.63 -1.36
N ARG A 227 -26.66 -17.13 -1.34
CA ARG A 227 -27.83 -17.93 -0.91
C ARG A 227 -28.10 -19.11 -1.84
N GLU A 228 -28.12 -18.88 -3.15
CA GLU A 228 -28.35 -19.91 -4.16
C GLU A 228 -27.31 -21.04 -4.09
N SER A 229 -26.08 -20.70 -3.68
CA SER A 229 -24.95 -21.63 -3.55
C SER A 229 -24.78 -22.21 -2.13
N GLY A 230 -25.69 -21.89 -1.20
CA GLY A 230 -25.61 -22.35 0.19
C GLY A 230 -24.35 -21.86 0.93
N ILE A 231 -23.95 -20.61 0.68
CA ILE A 231 -22.85 -19.91 1.34
C ILE A 231 -23.46 -18.94 2.35
N TRP A 232 -23.05 -19.08 3.61
CA TRP A 232 -23.52 -18.20 4.67
C TRP A 232 -22.86 -16.84 4.55
N TYR A 233 -23.63 -15.78 4.75
CA TYR A 233 -23.12 -14.42 4.88
C TYR A 233 -23.85 -13.63 5.95
N ASN A 234 -23.23 -12.55 6.40
CA ASN A 234 -23.82 -11.60 7.33
C ASN A 234 -23.34 -10.17 7.03
N VAL A 235 -24.16 -9.17 7.35
CA VAL A 235 -23.80 -7.76 7.23
C VAL A 235 -23.26 -7.25 8.56
N ARG A 236 -22.18 -6.48 8.51
CA ARG A 236 -21.65 -5.72 9.65
C ARG A 236 -21.88 -4.23 9.47
N GLY A 237 -21.75 -3.50 10.58
CA GLY A 237 -21.79 -2.04 10.58
C GLY A 237 -23.19 -1.46 10.36
N SER A 238 -23.23 -0.29 9.73
CA SER A 238 -24.45 0.51 9.60
C SER A 238 -25.41 0.00 8.52
N GLY A 239 -24.96 -0.86 7.60
CA GLY A 239 -25.79 -1.40 6.51
C GLY A 239 -27.10 -2.07 6.97
N ALA A 240 -27.14 -2.61 8.20
CA ALA A 240 -28.34 -3.19 8.79
C ALA A 240 -29.48 -2.18 9.07
N GLY A 241 -29.19 -0.87 9.04
CA GLY A 241 -30.19 0.19 9.25
C GLY A 241 -31.06 0.53 8.04
N SER A 242 -30.82 -0.09 6.88
CA SER A 242 -31.54 0.17 5.63
C SER A 242 -32.67 -0.83 5.41
N ILE A 243 -33.89 -0.33 5.16
CA ILE A 243 -35.01 -1.18 4.75
C ILE A 243 -34.76 -1.76 3.36
N ILE A 244 -34.06 -1.04 2.49
CA ILE A 244 -33.67 -1.53 1.16
C ILE A 244 -32.75 -2.75 1.31
N ALA A 245 -31.71 -2.66 2.14
CA ALA A 245 -30.84 -3.80 2.43
C ALA A 245 -31.63 -5.00 2.98
N TYR A 246 -32.67 -4.78 3.79
CA TYR A 246 -33.52 -5.84 4.31
C TYR A 246 -34.41 -6.49 3.22
N THR A 247 -35.03 -5.67 2.36
CA THR A 247 -35.86 -6.16 1.24
C THR A 247 -35.05 -6.92 0.20
N LEU A 248 -33.82 -6.50 -0.08
CA LEU A 248 -32.88 -7.19 -0.95
C LEU A 248 -32.23 -8.43 -0.31
N GLU A 249 -32.57 -8.72 0.94
CA GLU A 249 -32.00 -9.82 1.72
C GLU A 249 -30.47 -9.73 1.87
N ILE A 250 -29.93 -8.51 1.82
CA ILE A 250 -28.55 -8.20 2.17
C ILE A 250 -28.39 -8.35 3.68
N THR A 251 -29.33 -7.80 4.46
CA THR A 251 -29.43 -8.03 5.92
C THR A 251 -30.66 -8.87 6.27
N ALA A 252 -30.56 -9.65 7.34
CA ALA A 252 -31.69 -10.38 7.93
C ALA A 252 -32.43 -9.57 9.02
N LEU A 253 -31.86 -8.44 9.47
CA LEU A 253 -32.40 -7.63 10.56
C LEU A 253 -33.40 -6.60 10.04
N GLU A 254 -34.62 -6.61 10.57
CA GLU A 254 -35.66 -5.67 10.19
C GLU A 254 -35.47 -4.31 10.89
N PRO A 255 -35.28 -3.20 10.15
CA PRO A 255 -34.83 -1.96 10.77
C PRO A 255 -35.91 -1.19 11.54
N LEU A 256 -37.19 -1.28 11.17
CA LEU A 256 -38.24 -0.44 11.77
C LEU A 256 -38.67 -0.91 13.16
N GLN A 257 -38.75 -2.22 13.38
CA GLN A 257 -39.05 -2.90 14.63
C GLN A 257 -37.93 -2.69 15.64
N HIS A 258 -36.69 -2.65 15.17
CA HIS A 258 -35.51 -2.45 16.01
C HIS A 258 -35.08 -0.97 16.14
N GLY A 259 -35.81 -0.03 15.53
CA GLY A 259 -35.53 1.40 15.63
C GLY A 259 -34.20 1.82 15.00
N LEU A 260 -33.75 1.09 13.97
CA LEU A 260 -32.50 1.36 13.28
C LEU A 260 -32.64 2.52 12.30
N ILE A 261 -31.61 3.36 12.28
CA ILE A 261 -31.61 4.67 11.60
C ILE A 261 -30.84 4.55 10.28
N PHE A 262 -31.49 4.87 9.16
CA PHE A 262 -30.89 4.79 7.83
C PHE A 262 -29.78 5.83 7.64
N GLU A 263 -29.94 7.01 8.22
CA GLU A 263 -29.02 8.14 8.10
C GLU A 263 -27.67 7.87 8.77
N ARG A 264 -27.59 6.85 9.64
CA ARG A 264 -26.31 6.34 10.17
C ARG A 264 -25.53 5.54 9.12
N PHE A 265 -26.25 4.94 8.17
CA PHE A 265 -25.66 4.24 7.03
C PHE A 265 -25.37 5.21 5.88
N LEU A 266 -26.38 5.93 5.42
CA LEU A 266 -26.26 6.84 4.29
C LEU A 266 -26.89 8.19 4.65
N ASN A 267 -26.04 9.19 4.85
CA ASN A 267 -26.49 10.52 5.27
C ASN A 267 -26.67 11.45 4.05
N PRO A 268 -27.88 11.97 3.79
CA PRO A 268 -28.12 12.86 2.65
C PRO A 268 -27.36 14.20 2.75
N GLY A 269 -26.95 14.63 3.95
CA GLY A 269 -26.16 15.84 4.17
C GLY A 269 -24.66 15.66 3.89
N ARG A 270 -24.20 14.43 3.64
CA ARG A 270 -22.80 14.12 3.31
C ARG A 270 -22.74 13.04 2.23
N ILE A 271 -22.36 13.42 1.01
CA ILE A 271 -22.15 12.46 -0.06
C ILE A 271 -20.86 11.68 0.21
N SER A 272 -21.01 10.48 0.78
CA SER A 272 -19.94 9.49 0.96
C SER A 272 -20.42 8.14 0.41
N MET A 273 -19.48 7.35 -0.09
CA MET A 273 -19.78 5.98 -0.54
C MET A 273 -20.35 5.18 0.63
N PRO A 274 -21.49 4.49 0.45
CA PRO A 274 -21.94 3.50 1.41
C PRO A 274 -20.94 2.35 1.48
N ASP A 275 -20.71 1.84 2.69
CA ASP A 275 -19.88 0.67 2.93
C ASP A 275 -20.70 -0.43 3.60
N ILE A 276 -20.99 -1.50 2.86
CA ILE A 276 -21.69 -2.69 3.31
C ILE A 276 -20.64 -3.79 3.46
N ASP A 277 -20.14 -3.91 4.69
CA ASP A 277 -19.25 -4.98 5.07
C ASP A 277 -19.99 -6.31 5.09
N LEU A 278 -19.63 -7.21 4.17
CA LEU A 278 -20.15 -8.58 4.12
C LEU A 278 -19.13 -9.56 4.68
N ASP A 279 -19.57 -10.31 5.68
CA ASP A 279 -18.89 -11.50 6.16
C ASP A 279 -19.38 -12.69 5.38
N PHE A 280 -18.46 -13.51 4.88
CA PHE A 280 -18.78 -14.78 4.26
C PHE A 280 -18.23 -15.92 5.11
N GLN A 281 -18.83 -17.09 4.96
CA GLN A 281 -18.31 -18.34 5.50
C GLN A 281 -16.83 -18.53 5.09
N ASP A 282 -15.95 -18.73 6.07
CA ASP A 282 -14.48 -18.66 5.89
C ASP A 282 -13.95 -19.65 4.84
N ASP A 283 -14.38 -20.92 4.92
CA ASP A 283 -14.00 -22.01 4.02
C ASP A 283 -14.58 -21.88 2.60
N LYS A 284 -15.56 -20.97 2.38
CA LYS A 284 -16.20 -20.73 1.07
C LYS A 284 -15.95 -19.33 0.50
N ARG A 285 -15.18 -18.48 1.19
CA ARG A 285 -14.90 -17.10 0.75
C ARG A 285 -14.29 -17.06 -0.66
N ALA A 286 -13.42 -18.01 -0.98
CA ALA A 286 -12.80 -18.14 -2.29
C ALA A 286 -13.81 -18.39 -3.42
N GLU A 287 -14.92 -19.09 -3.14
CA GLU A 287 -15.98 -19.34 -4.13
C GLU A 287 -16.69 -18.04 -4.52
N VAL A 288 -16.99 -17.18 -3.54
CA VAL A 288 -17.60 -15.86 -3.75
C VAL A 288 -16.67 -14.94 -4.54
N MET A 289 -15.36 -14.98 -4.23
CA MET A 289 -14.36 -14.23 -5.00
C MET A 289 -14.28 -14.70 -6.45
N ALA A 290 -14.30 -16.02 -6.68
CA ALA A 290 -14.29 -16.59 -8.02
C ALA A 290 -15.58 -16.23 -8.80
N TYR A 291 -16.73 -16.17 -8.13
CA TYR A 291 -17.97 -15.64 -8.71
C TYR A 291 -17.81 -14.18 -9.12
N CYS A 292 -17.30 -13.33 -8.22
CA CYS A 292 -17.07 -11.92 -8.48
C CYS A 292 -16.18 -11.71 -9.71
N ALA A 293 -15.05 -12.44 -9.79
CA ALA A 293 -14.14 -12.39 -10.93
C ALA A 293 -14.82 -12.82 -12.25
N ARG A 294 -15.57 -13.93 -12.26
CA ARG A 294 -16.31 -14.36 -13.46
C ARG A 294 -17.39 -13.37 -13.88
N LYS A 295 -18.06 -12.75 -12.91
CA LYS A 295 -19.20 -11.85 -13.15
C LYS A 295 -18.77 -10.46 -13.61
N TYR A 296 -17.75 -9.89 -12.98
CA TYR A 296 -17.32 -8.51 -13.20
C TYR A 296 -16.03 -8.37 -14.03
N GLY A 297 -15.31 -9.47 -14.28
CA GLY A 297 -14.09 -9.54 -15.08
C GLY A 297 -12.87 -9.92 -14.23
N GLU A 298 -12.10 -10.91 -14.70
CA GLU A 298 -10.88 -11.37 -14.02
C GLU A 298 -9.79 -10.28 -13.95
N ASP A 299 -9.82 -9.33 -14.88
CA ASP A 299 -8.93 -8.18 -14.95
C ASP A 299 -9.37 -6.99 -14.07
N LYS A 300 -10.54 -7.09 -13.43
CA LYS A 300 -11.19 -6.01 -12.67
C LYS A 300 -11.43 -6.37 -11.19
N VAL A 301 -11.13 -7.60 -10.80
CA VAL A 301 -11.30 -8.08 -9.43
C VAL A 301 -9.94 -8.45 -8.85
N ALA A 302 -9.58 -7.78 -7.76
CA ALA A 302 -8.34 -8.04 -7.03
C ALA A 302 -8.57 -7.95 -5.52
N GLN A 303 -7.67 -8.56 -4.75
CA GLN A 303 -7.65 -8.41 -3.31
C GLN A 303 -6.92 -7.12 -2.91
N ILE A 304 -7.32 -6.55 -1.78
CA ILE A 304 -6.65 -5.40 -1.19
C ILE A 304 -5.51 -5.93 -0.33
N ILE A 305 -4.28 -5.47 -0.61
CA ILE A 305 -3.09 -5.81 0.16
C ILE A 305 -3.19 -5.30 1.60
N THR A 306 -2.63 -6.05 2.54
CA THR A 306 -2.40 -5.57 3.91
C THR A 306 -0.91 -5.47 4.17
N PHE A 307 -0.48 -4.47 4.96
CA PHE A 307 0.92 -4.31 5.32
C PHE A 307 1.09 -4.65 6.80
N GLY A 308 1.88 -5.70 7.06
CA GLY A 308 2.30 -6.02 8.42
C GLY A 308 3.38 -5.03 8.87
N THR A 309 3.17 -4.37 9.99
CA THR A 309 4.17 -3.49 10.61
C THR A 309 4.85 -4.19 11.79
N MET A 310 6.08 -3.77 12.10
CA MET A 310 6.79 -4.24 13.28
C MET A 310 6.22 -3.60 14.54
N GLY A 311 5.34 -4.29 15.26
CA GLY A 311 4.93 -3.86 16.61
C GLY A 311 6.06 -4.06 17.63
N ALA A 312 6.00 -3.37 18.78
CA ALA A 312 7.01 -3.40 19.85
C ALA A 312 7.72 -4.74 20.08
N LYS A 313 6.95 -5.80 20.34
CA LYS A 313 7.51 -7.15 20.59
C LYS A 313 8.19 -7.74 19.35
N GLY A 314 7.65 -7.49 18.17
CA GLY A 314 8.22 -7.93 16.90
C GLY A 314 9.56 -7.24 16.63
N ALA A 315 9.62 -5.92 16.84
CA ALA A 315 10.84 -5.13 16.69
C ALA A 315 11.95 -5.63 17.62
N ILE A 316 11.67 -5.81 18.92
CA ILE A 316 12.67 -6.33 19.88
C ILE A 316 13.15 -7.73 19.49
N ARG A 317 12.25 -8.60 19.01
CA ARG A 317 12.63 -9.95 18.58
C ARG A 317 13.53 -9.96 17.36
N ASP A 318 13.15 -9.21 16.33
CA ASP A 318 13.89 -9.19 15.07
C ASP A 318 15.26 -8.51 15.24
N VAL A 319 15.33 -7.41 16.01
CA VAL A 319 16.61 -6.74 16.34
C VAL A 319 17.48 -7.63 17.23
N GLY A 320 16.91 -8.22 18.28
CA GLY A 320 17.66 -9.10 19.20
C GLY A 320 18.27 -10.30 18.49
N ARG A 321 17.55 -10.85 17.51
CA ARG A 321 18.05 -11.94 16.66
C ARG A 321 19.29 -11.53 15.86
N VAL A 322 19.27 -10.38 15.18
CA VAL A 322 20.40 -9.96 14.34
C VAL A 322 21.59 -9.43 15.14
N MET A 323 21.33 -8.93 16.35
CA MET A 323 22.37 -8.58 17.33
C MET A 323 22.99 -9.80 18.04
N ASP A 324 22.55 -11.02 17.70
CA ASP A 324 23.02 -12.27 18.32
C ASP A 324 22.77 -12.35 19.84
N ILE A 325 21.67 -11.74 20.30
CA ILE A 325 21.25 -11.79 21.71
C ILE A 325 20.51 -13.11 21.95
N PRO A 326 20.83 -13.86 23.03
CA PRO A 326 20.16 -15.12 23.33
C PRO A 326 18.64 -14.98 23.36
N LEU A 327 17.94 -15.87 22.66
CA LEU A 327 16.47 -15.83 22.54
C LEU A 327 15.76 -15.79 23.90
N SER A 328 16.35 -16.44 24.92
CA SER A 328 15.83 -16.42 26.29
C SER A 328 15.80 -15.01 26.90
N GLU A 329 16.81 -14.17 26.63
CA GLU A 329 16.84 -12.78 27.09
C GLU A 329 15.85 -11.92 26.32
N VAL A 330 15.79 -12.08 24.99
CA VAL A 330 14.82 -11.38 24.14
C VAL A 330 13.37 -11.71 24.55
N ASP A 331 13.08 -12.99 24.80
CA ASP A 331 11.76 -13.42 25.28
C ASP A 331 11.45 -12.94 26.69
N ARG A 332 12.46 -12.84 27.58
CA ARG A 332 12.29 -12.24 28.90
C ARG A 332 11.88 -10.77 28.78
N VAL A 333 12.59 -9.98 27.97
CA VAL A 333 12.32 -8.55 27.76
C VAL A 333 10.96 -8.33 27.11
N THR A 334 10.62 -9.08 26.06
CA THR A 334 9.34 -8.92 25.34
C THR A 334 8.11 -9.31 26.16
N LYS A 335 8.24 -10.22 27.14
CA LYS A 335 7.16 -10.58 28.07
C LYS A 335 6.80 -9.46 29.05
N LEU A 336 7.73 -8.56 29.36
CA LEU A 336 7.49 -7.41 30.23
C LEU A 336 6.51 -6.41 29.60
N ILE A 337 6.47 -6.36 28.27
CA ILE A 337 5.49 -5.53 27.54
C ILE A 337 4.12 -6.21 27.63
N THR A 338 3.32 -5.80 28.61
CA THR A 338 1.94 -6.27 28.75
C THR A 338 1.03 -5.49 27.81
N THR A 339 0.42 -6.18 26.85
CA THR A 339 -0.53 -5.59 25.91
C THR A 339 -1.93 -5.85 26.42
N ALA A 340 -2.71 -4.79 26.69
CA ALA A 340 -4.14 -4.94 26.91
C ALA A 340 -4.82 -5.36 25.57
N PRO A 341 -5.91 -6.14 25.61
CA PRO A 341 -6.70 -6.39 24.41
C PRO A 341 -7.10 -5.05 23.78
N ASN A 342 -6.75 -4.86 22.51
CA ASN A 342 -7.01 -3.64 21.73
C ASN A 342 -6.21 -2.38 22.08
N LYS A 343 -5.14 -2.47 22.88
CA LYS A 343 -4.18 -1.37 23.04
C LYS A 343 -2.76 -1.87 22.85
N ALA A 344 -2.25 -1.74 21.63
CA ALA A 344 -0.82 -1.84 21.38
C ALA A 344 -0.14 -0.67 22.09
N ILE A 345 0.88 -0.97 22.90
CA ILE A 345 1.74 0.01 23.55
C ILE A 345 3.03 0.10 22.75
N THR A 346 3.51 1.31 22.52
CA THR A 346 4.81 1.55 21.88
C THR A 346 5.97 1.20 22.82
N ILE A 347 7.17 1.00 22.29
CA ILE A 347 8.37 0.76 23.12
C ILE A 347 8.64 1.98 24.02
N GLN A 348 8.44 3.19 23.49
CA GLN A 348 8.63 4.43 24.25
C GLN A 348 7.64 4.54 25.42
N GLU A 349 6.34 4.31 25.17
CA GLU A 349 5.34 4.29 26.23
C GLU A 349 5.62 3.18 27.25
N ALA A 350 6.11 2.02 26.82
CA ALA A 350 6.49 0.94 27.72
C ALA A 350 7.64 1.34 28.66
N LEU A 351 8.64 2.08 28.16
CA LEU A 351 9.73 2.62 28.99
C LEU A 351 9.24 3.61 30.05
N GLU A 352 8.20 4.38 29.75
CA GLU A 352 7.64 5.39 30.65
C GLU A 352 6.65 4.80 31.67
N THR A 353 5.90 3.78 31.28
CA THR A 353 4.76 3.27 32.06
C THR A 353 5.03 1.96 32.78
N LEU A 354 6.05 1.18 32.38
CA LEU A 354 6.34 -0.13 32.94
C LEU A 354 7.70 -0.13 33.66
N PRO A 355 7.72 0.00 35.01
CA PRO A 355 8.97 0.07 35.78
C PRO A 355 9.89 -1.13 35.58
N GLU A 356 9.32 -2.33 35.41
CA GLU A 356 10.12 -3.55 35.18
C GLU A 356 10.80 -3.54 33.80
N PHE A 357 10.14 -2.99 32.78
CA PHE A 357 10.72 -2.84 31.44
C PHE A 357 11.85 -1.81 31.47
N LYS A 358 11.64 -0.69 32.18
CA LYS A 358 12.68 0.32 32.41
C LYS A 358 13.88 -0.23 33.20
N ALA A 359 13.63 -1.04 34.22
CA ALA A 359 14.70 -1.70 34.97
C ALA A 359 15.50 -2.67 34.09
N ALA A 360 14.85 -3.40 33.17
CA ALA A 360 15.55 -4.24 32.20
C ALA A 360 16.40 -3.40 31.23
N TYR A 361 15.89 -2.27 30.76
CA TYR A 361 16.61 -1.32 29.92
C TYR A 361 17.88 -0.77 30.60
N ASP A 362 17.80 -0.41 31.88
CA ASP A 362 18.94 0.13 32.63
C ASP A 362 19.90 -0.96 33.17
N SER A 363 19.59 -2.25 32.98
CA SER A 363 20.35 -3.35 33.60
C SER A 363 21.65 -3.72 32.87
N ALA A 364 21.70 -3.54 31.55
CA ALA A 364 22.86 -3.89 30.73
C ALA A 364 22.91 -3.05 29.44
N GLU A 365 24.12 -2.69 29.01
CA GLU A 365 24.35 -1.87 27.82
C GLU A 365 23.80 -2.52 26.55
N TYR A 366 24.00 -3.84 26.36
CA TYR A 366 23.47 -4.54 25.19
C TYR A 366 21.92 -4.60 25.16
N LEU A 367 21.26 -4.55 26.31
CA LEU A 367 19.79 -4.48 26.38
C LEU A 367 19.27 -3.08 26.09
N LYS A 368 20.02 -2.06 26.54
CA LYS A 368 19.78 -0.68 26.16
C LYS A 368 19.87 -0.50 24.65
N ASP A 369 20.97 -0.97 24.05
CA ASP A 369 21.18 -0.91 22.60
C ASP A 369 20.09 -1.68 21.82
N LEU A 370 19.70 -2.86 22.31
CA LEU A 370 18.58 -3.64 21.74
C LEU A 370 17.29 -2.81 21.72
N ILE A 371 16.91 -2.24 22.85
CA ILE A 371 15.63 -1.53 22.99
C ILE A 371 15.66 -0.20 22.24
N ASP A 372 16.77 0.53 22.26
CA ASP A 372 16.93 1.79 21.51
C ASP A 372 16.81 1.55 20.00
N ASN A 373 17.48 0.51 19.47
CA ASN A 373 17.37 0.14 18.06
C ASN A 373 15.97 -0.38 17.70
N ALA A 374 15.37 -1.22 18.56
CA ALA A 374 14.02 -1.71 18.34
C ALA A 374 12.97 -0.60 18.36
N SER A 375 13.13 0.40 19.25
CA SER A 375 12.25 1.57 19.34
C SER A 375 12.22 2.35 18.03
N ARG A 376 13.39 2.56 17.40
CA ARG A 376 13.46 3.27 16.11
C ARG A 376 12.96 2.44 14.91
N MET A 377 12.90 1.11 15.04
CA MET A 377 12.34 0.21 14.01
C MET A 377 10.85 -0.07 14.19
N GLU A 378 10.26 0.30 15.32
CA GLU A 378 8.83 0.13 15.58
C GLU A 378 8.00 0.89 14.53
N GLY A 379 6.99 0.21 13.98
CA GLY A 379 6.11 0.77 12.95
C GLY A 379 6.64 0.61 11.52
N ALA A 380 7.90 0.18 11.33
CA ALA A 380 8.41 -0.12 9.99
C ALA A 380 7.59 -1.23 9.31
N ILE A 381 7.39 -1.11 7.99
CA ILE A 381 6.70 -2.13 7.18
C ILE A 381 7.61 -3.36 7.08
N ARG A 382 7.09 -4.52 7.44
CA ARG A 382 7.84 -5.79 7.47
C ARG A 382 7.56 -6.64 6.24
N ASN A 383 6.30 -6.82 5.90
CA ASN A 383 5.87 -7.73 4.84
C ASN A 383 4.49 -7.35 4.29
N ALA A 384 4.25 -7.77 3.05
CA ALA A 384 2.92 -7.83 2.48
C ALA A 384 2.17 -9.05 3.02
N GLY A 385 0.95 -8.84 3.51
CA GLY A 385 -0.06 -9.86 3.71
C GLY A 385 -1.11 -9.78 2.61
N THR A 386 -1.76 -10.91 2.34
CA THR A 386 -2.94 -11.02 1.47
C THR A 386 -4.10 -11.59 2.25
#